data_AF-A0AA41RT20-F1
#
_entry.id   AF-A0AA41RT20-F1
#
_cell.length_a   1.000
_cell.length_b   1.000
_cell.length_c   1.000
_cell.angle_alpha   90.00
_cell.angle_beta   90.00
_cell.angle_gamma   90.00
#
_symmetry.space_group_name_H-M   'P 1'
#
loop_
_entity.id
_entity.type
_entity.pdbx_description
1 polymer ?
#
loop_
_entity_poly.entity_id
_entity_poly.type
_entity_poly.pdbx_seq_one_letter_code
_entity_poly.pdbx_strand_id
1 'polypeptide(L)'
;MSALICKGLKNRRWLSHDQNIYIPYYAAHIIGSYTMNMEEFAESAVHAGVIPPLVELLRGRLTWVEQRVAVRALGHLATYASTFPSVANHGEVLELSIQLAMSSLEIVYSHFYQHMDRRLNYHCDLLTRGMGGVEMESRKAEEWASQLQCWSLQLINCFAFKPEFLSIICKPEFLVKLPGMWGGLVNENSPAGIGLLRTICHHKIGRGHVANCPGIVEALCNIARSSDDWQYMAIDCLIWLLQDPATCHKVTDKAVPALIDLAEISNLGDHKKLGESIVNVLQECVDSPGTGRTSMSSRTKEQIDELLNSRQRLKWEKNMPKEDLHIKQAAALVVKLEGNSLFSSGNISGAASKYSEALALCPMRSKKERVVLYSNRAQCHLLLQQPLTAISDATRALCLHNPLNRHAKSLWRRAQAYDMLGLAKESLLDAILFINECSQSNDPDLSLKQNKVPDYAERLVKKQMRAAWLFTEAATKHGGVSCEEGEGGGNAYGQEADDSEWETASESDIGDDGRADMGDGDSELDAEER
;
A
#
# COMPACT_ATOMS: atom_id res chain seq x y z
N MET A 1 -23.22 -1.15 31.49
CA MET A 1 -22.06 -1.86 30.91
C MET A 1 -20.80 -1.74 31.76
N SER A 2 -20.34 -0.53 32.12
CA SER A 2 -19.18 -0.32 33.01
C SER A 2 -19.16 -1.21 34.27
N ALA A 3 -20.27 -1.26 35.02
CA ALA A 3 -20.39 -2.11 36.22
C ALA A 3 -20.22 -3.61 35.94
N LEU A 4 -20.68 -4.11 34.79
CA LEU A 4 -20.55 -5.52 34.41
C LEU A 4 -19.09 -5.90 34.09
N ILE A 5 -18.37 -5.01 33.39
CA ILE A 5 -16.93 -5.18 33.13
C ILE A 5 -16.18 -5.21 34.47
N CYS A 6 -16.44 -4.23 35.34
CA CYS A 6 -15.83 -4.17 36.69
C CYS A 6 -16.11 -5.44 37.50
N LYS A 7 -17.33 -5.99 37.43
CA LYS A 7 -17.69 -7.23 38.13
C LYS A 7 -16.91 -8.42 37.59
N GLY A 8 -16.79 -8.55 36.27
CA GLY A 8 -15.99 -9.59 35.63
C GLY A 8 -14.51 -9.52 35.99
N LEU A 9 -13.95 -8.32 36.04
CA LEU A 9 -12.56 -8.08 36.42
C LEU A 9 -12.26 -8.42 37.90
N LYS A 10 -13.19 -8.11 38.81
CA LYS A 10 -12.96 -8.24 40.26
C LYS A 10 -13.38 -9.59 40.83
N ASN A 11 -14.33 -10.29 40.22
CA ASN A 11 -14.92 -11.50 40.78
C ASN A 11 -14.77 -12.69 39.82
N ARG A 12 -13.67 -13.43 39.96
CA ARG A 12 -13.38 -14.64 39.15
C ARG A 12 -14.45 -15.73 39.31
N ARG A 13 -15.01 -15.90 40.51
CA ARG A 13 -16.07 -16.91 40.75
C ARG A 13 -17.34 -16.57 39.99
N TRP A 14 -17.70 -15.28 39.94
CA TRP A 14 -18.84 -14.82 39.15
C TRP A 14 -18.56 -14.99 37.65
N LEU A 15 -17.36 -14.65 37.20
CA LEU A 15 -16.97 -14.76 35.80
C LEU A 15 -16.99 -16.22 35.30
N SER A 16 -16.57 -17.17 36.13
CA SER A 16 -16.57 -18.60 35.80
C SER A 16 -17.94 -19.28 35.91
N HIS A 17 -18.99 -18.54 36.30
CA HIS A 17 -20.32 -19.10 36.47
C HIS A 17 -21.13 -18.98 35.17
N ASP A 18 -21.68 -20.09 34.70
CA ASP A 18 -22.49 -20.20 33.48
C ASP A 18 -21.85 -19.48 32.27
N GLN A 19 -22.59 -18.56 31.66
CA GLN A 19 -22.19 -17.80 30.48
C GLN A 19 -21.61 -16.42 30.85
N ASN A 20 -21.26 -16.19 32.13
CA ASN A 20 -20.77 -14.88 32.56
C ASN A 20 -19.40 -14.52 31.95
N ILE A 21 -18.63 -15.52 31.49
CA ILE A 21 -17.34 -15.33 30.82
C ILE A 21 -17.44 -14.42 29.59
N TYR A 22 -18.59 -14.40 28.91
CA TYR A 22 -18.84 -13.57 27.74
C TYR A 22 -19.21 -12.12 28.06
N ILE A 23 -19.65 -11.84 29.30
CA ILE A 23 -20.25 -10.55 29.65
C ILE A 23 -19.27 -9.38 29.49
N PRO A 24 -18.00 -9.46 29.95
CA PRO A 24 -17.05 -8.36 29.76
C PRO A 24 -16.84 -8.00 28.28
N TYR A 25 -16.72 -9.02 27.42
CA TYR A 25 -16.61 -8.85 25.97
C TYR A 25 -17.83 -8.12 25.40
N TYR A 26 -19.03 -8.64 25.63
CA TYR A 26 -20.26 -8.03 25.09
C TYR A 26 -20.50 -6.64 25.65
N ALA A 27 -20.24 -6.41 26.94
CA ALA A 27 -20.39 -5.10 27.55
C ALA A 27 -19.47 -4.05 26.90
N ALA A 28 -18.19 -4.38 26.66
CA ALA A 28 -17.25 -3.50 25.97
C ALA A 28 -17.63 -3.31 24.49
N HIS A 29 -18.04 -4.39 23.81
CA HIS A 29 -18.49 -4.34 22.42
C HIS A 29 -19.72 -3.43 22.25
N ILE A 30 -20.70 -3.50 23.16
CA ILE A 30 -21.88 -2.64 23.17
C ILE A 30 -21.50 -1.19 23.40
N ILE A 31 -20.57 -0.89 24.33
CA ILE A 31 -20.09 0.49 24.53
C ILE A 31 -19.47 1.03 23.23
N GLY A 32 -18.61 0.24 22.57
CA GLY A 32 -18.03 0.64 21.29
C GLY A 32 -19.10 0.91 20.23
N SER A 33 -20.05 0.01 20.04
CA SER A 33 -21.11 0.21 19.05
C SER A 33 -22.04 1.40 19.38
N TYR A 34 -22.34 1.63 20.66
CA TYR A 34 -23.16 2.76 21.12
C TYR A 34 -22.51 4.11 20.85
N THR A 35 -21.17 4.17 20.94
CA THR A 35 -20.38 5.42 20.84
C THR A 35 -19.82 5.69 19.45
N MET A 36 -20.11 4.84 18.45
CA MET A 36 -19.42 4.88 17.16
C MET A 36 -19.80 6.06 16.27
N ASN A 37 -21.06 6.50 16.30
CA ASN A 37 -21.61 7.39 15.28
C ASN A 37 -22.08 8.75 15.80
N MET A 38 -22.32 8.89 17.11
CA MET A 38 -22.91 10.10 17.70
C MET A 38 -22.07 10.60 18.88
N GLU A 39 -21.64 11.86 18.81
CA GLU A 39 -20.81 12.50 19.85
C GLU A 39 -21.53 12.56 21.21
N GLU A 40 -22.84 12.88 21.23
CA GLU A 40 -23.66 12.92 22.46
C GLU A 40 -23.69 11.58 23.21
N PHE A 41 -23.66 10.46 22.48
CA PHE A 41 -23.62 9.12 23.07
C PHE A 41 -22.24 8.79 23.63
N ALA A 42 -21.18 9.24 22.96
CA ALA A 42 -19.82 9.16 23.48
C ALA A 42 -19.71 9.95 24.79
N GLU A 43 -20.19 11.19 24.83
CA GLU A 43 -20.22 12.02 26.04
C GLU A 43 -20.98 11.33 27.17
N SER A 44 -22.20 10.86 26.90
CA SER A 44 -23.01 10.14 27.88
C SER A 44 -22.30 8.91 28.44
N ALA A 45 -21.60 8.15 27.58
CA ALA A 45 -20.83 7.00 28.00
C ALA A 45 -19.63 7.39 28.90
N VAL A 46 -18.91 8.46 28.55
CA VAL A 46 -17.81 9.00 29.37
C VAL A 46 -18.31 9.42 30.75
N HIS A 47 -19.42 10.18 30.82
CA HIS A 47 -20.05 10.57 32.09
C HIS A 47 -20.48 9.36 32.93
N ALA A 48 -20.88 8.26 32.29
CA ALA A 48 -21.21 7.00 32.95
C ALA A 48 -19.97 6.20 33.43
N GLY A 49 -18.75 6.72 33.29
CA GLY A 49 -17.53 6.12 33.81
C GLY A 49 -17.11 4.84 33.09
N VAL A 50 -17.24 4.80 31.75
CA VAL A 50 -16.84 3.63 30.95
C VAL A 50 -15.33 3.51 30.74
N ILE A 51 -14.57 4.61 30.80
CA ILE A 51 -13.14 4.60 30.43
C ILE A 51 -12.30 3.73 31.38
N PRO A 52 -12.34 3.88 32.72
CA PRO A 52 -11.49 3.08 33.61
C PRO A 52 -11.61 1.55 33.42
N PRO A 53 -12.81 0.94 33.35
CA PRO A 53 -12.90 -0.49 33.09
C PRO A 53 -12.44 -0.90 31.69
N LEU A 54 -12.62 -0.05 30.67
CA LEU A 54 -12.09 -0.31 29.33
C LEU A 54 -10.56 -0.31 29.34
N VAL A 55 -9.92 0.59 30.09
CA VAL A 55 -8.47 0.61 30.26
C VAL A 55 -7.96 -0.65 30.97
N GLU A 56 -8.67 -1.15 31.99
CA GLU A 56 -8.31 -2.44 32.61
C GLU A 56 -8.39 -3.62 31.62
N LEU A 57 -9.39 -3.64 30.74
CA LEU A 57 -9.45 -4.64 29.66
C LEU A 57 -8.29 -4.47 28.68
N LEU A 58 -7.95 -3.23 28.29
CA LEU A 58 -6.83 -2.91 27.41
C LEU A 58 -5.49 -3.39 27.98
N ARG A 59 -5.30 -3.31 29.31
CA ARG A 59 -4.12 -3.87 30.01
C ARG A 59 -4.02 -5.41 29.93
N GLY A 60 -5.00 -6.09 29.35
CA GLY A 60 -4.99 -7.55 29.23
C GLY A 60 -5.30 -8.25 30.56
N ARG A 61 -6.10 -7.62 31.44
CA ARG A 61 -6.57 -8.26 32.69
C ARG A 61 -7.42 -9.51 32.47
N LEU A 62 -8.03 -9.63 31.29
CA LEU A 62 -8.71 -10.83 30.81
C LEU A 62 -7.91 -11.43 29.65
N THR A 63 -8.44 -11.41 28.43
CA THR A 63 -7.75 -11.98 27.27
C THR A 63 -7.73 -11.02 26.09
N TRP A 64 -7.05 -11.42 25.02
CA TRP A 64 -6.92 -10.64 23.80
C TRP A 64 -8.26 -10.33 23.12
N VAL A 65 -9.28 -11.18 23.28
CA VAL A 65 -10.61 -10.91 22.73
C VAL A 65 -11.27 -9.71 23.42
N GLU A 66 -11.05 -9.53 24.72
CA GLU A 66 -11.52 -8.33 25.43
C GLU A 66 -10.66 -7.11 25.13
N GLN A 67 -9.34 -7.26 24.98
CA GLN A 67 -8.46 -6.16 24.53
C GLN A 67 -8.94 -5.59 23.18
N ARG A 68 -9.32 -6.47 22.24
CA ARG A 68 -9.83 -6.08 20.92
C ARG A 68 -11.08 -5.20 20.99
N VAL A 69 -12.07 -5.54 21.81
CA VAL A 69 -13.28 -4.71 21.94
C VAL A 69 -13.05 -3.48 22.81
N ALA A 70 -12.12 -3.54 23.77
CA ALA A 70 -11.74 -2.40 24.58
C ALA A 70 -11.03 -1.31 23.77
N VAL A 71 -10.05 -1.68 22.95
CA VAL A 71 -9.34 -0.73 22.08
C VAL A 71 -10.28 -0.10 21.05
N ARG A 72 -11.22 -0.86 20.49
CA ARG A 72 -12.27 -0.32 19.61
C ARG A 72 -13.14 0.72 20.31
N ALA A 73 -13.64 0.40 21.50
CA ALA A 73 -14.49 1.31 22.27
C ALA A 73 -13.75 2.59 22.66
N LEU A 74 -12.50 2.48 23.13
CA LEU A 74 -11.65 3.63 23.43
C LEU A 74 -11.33 4.44 22.16
N GLY A 75 -11.12 3.79 21.02
CA GLY A 75 -10.95 4.42 19.71
C GLY A 75 -12.14 5.31 19.35
N HIS A 76 -13.37 4.79 19.44
CA HIS A 76 -14.56 5.58 19.15
C HIS A 76 -14.72 6.78 20.10
N LEU A 77 -14.46 6.59 21.40
CA LEU A 77 -14.44 7.67 22.38
C LEU A 77 -13.33 8.71 22.11
N ALA A 78 -12.19 8.31 21.54
CA ALA A 78 -11.09 9.21 21.25
C ALA A 78 -11.27 9.99 19.94
N THR A 79 -12.18 9.57 19.06
CA THR A 79 -12.43 10.22 17.77
C THR A 79 -13.05 11.62 17.92
N TYR A 80 -13.87 11.83 18.95
CA TYR A 80 -14.58 13.09 19.14
C TYR A 80 -13.77 14.09 19.97
N ALA A 81 -13.83 15.37 19.58
CA ALA A 81 -13.11 16.44 20.26
C ALA A 81 -13.59 16.63 21.71
N SER A 82 -14.88 16.41 22.00
CA SER A 82 -15.43 16.59 23.35
C SER A 82 -15.00 15.51 24.34
N THR A 83 -14.77 14.28 23.87
CA THR A 83 -14.48 13.11 24.72
C THR A 83 -13.01 12.70 24.71
N PHE A 84 -12.23 13.11 23.69
CA PHE A 84 -10.79 12.86 23.62
C PHE A 84 -10.02 13.25 24.90
N PRO A 85 -10.22 14.44 25.52
CA PRO A 85 -9.49 14.79 26.73
C PRO A 85 -9.72 13.80 27.88
N SER A 86 -10.93 13.24 27.99
CA SER A 86 -11.24 12.25 29.01
C SER A 86 -10.48 10.95 28.79
N VAL A 87 -10.30 10.52 27.53
CA VAL A 87 -9.48 9.35 27.18
C VAL A 87 -7.99 9.65 27.41
N ALA A 88 -7.51 10.80 26.97
CA ALA A 88 -6.11 11.21 27.07
C ALA A 88 -5.65 11.42 28.52
N ASN A 89 -6.55 11.88 29.41
CA ASN A 89 -6.26 12.04 30.85
C ASN A 89 -5.93 10.70 31.53
N HIS A 90 -6.35 9.57 30.97
CA HIS A 90 -5.85 8.27 31.38
C HIS A 90 -4.50 8.02 30.71
N GLY A 91 -3.45 8.58 31.31
CA GLY A 91 -2.10 8.70 30.72
C GLY A 91 -1.36 7.41 30.33
N GLU A 92 -1.96 6.23 30.50
CA GLU A 92 -1.41 4.95 30.02
C GLU A 92 -2.05 4.47 28.72
N VAL A 93 -3.16 5.10 28.28
CA VAL A 93 -3.92 4.63 27.10
C VAL A 93 -3.05 4.62 25.85
N LEU A 94 -2.23 5.66 25.65
CA LEU A 94 -1.36 5.75 24.49
C LEU A 94 -0.28 4.67 24.50
N GLU A 95 0.44 4.49 25.62
CA GLU A 95 1.49 3.48 25.76
C GLU A 95 0.93 2.07 25.59
N LEU A 96 -0.22 1.77 26.20
CA LEU A 96 -0.89 0.48 26.06
C LEU A 96 -1.31 0.22 24.61
N SER A 97 -1.79 1.26 23.90
CA SER A 97 -2.17 1.13 22.49
C SER A 97 -0.95 0.87 21.60
N ILE A 98 0.17 1.56 21.84
CA ILE A 98 1.43 1.33 21.13
C ILE A 98 1.93 -0.10 21.37
N GLN A 99 1.96 -0.55 22.63
CA GLN A 99 2.34 -1.91 22.98
C GLN A 99 1.46 -2.93 22.26
N LEU A 100 0.14 -2.73 22.32
CA LEU A 100 -0.83 -3.63 21.69
C LEU A 100 -0.68 -3.65 20.16
N ALA A 101 -0.44 -2.52 19.51
CA ALA A 101 -0.15 -2.48 18.06
C ALA A 101 1.11 -3.27 17.70
N MET A 102 2.14 -3.24 18.55
CA MET A 102 3.40 -3.94 18.35
C MET A 102 3.34 -5.45 18.64
N SER A 103 2.45 -5.89 19.55
CA SER A 103 2.43 -7.27 20.04
C SER A 103 1.13 -8.04 19.74
N SER A 104 0.10 -7.41 19.17
CA SER A 104 -1.21 -8.03 18.93
C SER A 104 -1.13 -9.34 18.15
N LEU A 105 -0.36 -9.37 17.05
CA LEU A 105 -0.19 -10.55 16.22
C LEU A 105 0.49 -11.68 17.01
N GLU A 106 1.53 -11.36 17.79
CA GLU A 106 2.23 -12.32 18.64
C GLU A 106 1.34 -12.86 19.77
N ILE A 107 0.53 -12.00 20.40
CA ILE A 107 -0.43 -12.38 21.44
C ILE A 107 -1.45 -13.37 20.87
N VAL A 108 -2.11 -13.03 19.76
CA VAL A 108 -3.14 -13.91 19.18
C VAL A 108 -2.51 -15.21 18.67
N TYR A 109 -1.31 -15.15 18.10
CA TYR A 109 -0.60 -16.33 17.63
C TYR A 109 -0.32 -17.32 18.77
N SER A 110 0.40 -16.87 19.80
CA SER A 110 0.84 -17.72 20.91
C SER A 110 -0.32 -18.19 21.80
N HIS A 111 -1.32 -17.34 22.04
CA HIS A 111 -2.42 -17.67 22.95
C HIS A 111 -3.58 -18.42 22.29
N PHE A 112 -3.72 -18.38 20.95
CA PHE A 112 -4.87 -18.99 20.27
C PHE A 112 -4.50 -19.76 18.99
N TYR A 113 -3.66 -19.20 18.13
CA TYR A 113 -3.38 -19.79 16.82
C TYR A 113 -2.53 -21.06 16.91
N GLN A 114 -1.41 -21.00 17.62
CA GLN A 114 -0.37 -22.04 17.69
C GLN A 114 -0.86 -23.34 18.33
N HIS A 115 -1.69 -23.25 19.37
CA HIS A 115 -2.13 -24.41 20.16
C HIS A 115 -3.60 -24.73 19.91
N MET A 116 -3.88 -25.36 18.77
CA MET A 116 -5.25 -25.68 18.34
C MET A 116 -6.02 -26.49 19.40
N ASP A 117 -5.37 -27.46 20.06
CA ASP A 117 -5.99 -28.31 21.09
C ASP A 117 -6.27 -27.60 22.43
N ARG A 118 -5.75 -26.38 22.61
CA ARG A 118 -5.85 -25.61 23.87
C ARG A 118 -6.67 -24.33 23.74
N ARG A 119 -7.38 -24.16 22.62
CA ARG A 119 -8.26 -23.01 22.40
C ARG A 119 -9.37 -22.99 23.45
N LEU A 120 -9.60 -21.83 24.03
CA LEU A 120 -10.69 -21.65 24.98
C LEU A 120 -12.02 -21.67 24.22
N ASN A 121 -12.95 -22.53 24.64
CA ASN A 121 -14.25 -22.68 23.96
C ASN A 121 -14.97 -21.34 23.76
N TYR A 122 -14.94 -20.46 24.76
CA TYR A 122 -15.61 -19.16 24.65
C TYR A 122 -14.97 -18.23 23.61
N HIS A 123 -13.67 -18.38 23.33
CA HIS A 123 -13.03 -17.68 22.21
C HIS A 123 -13.58 -18.25 20.90
N CYS A 124 -13.56 -19.57 20.71
CA CYS A 124 -14.09 -20.23 19.51
C CYS A 124 -15.55 -19.84 19.26
N ASP A 125 -16.38 -19.84 20.29
CA ASP A 125 -17.80 -19.47 20.23
C ASP A 125 -17.97 -18.00 19.81
N LEU A 126 -17.17 -17.08 20.35
CA LEU A 126 -17.19 -15.66 19.98
C LEU A 126 -16.74 -15.44 18.52
N LEU A 127 -15.69 -16.14 18.09
CA LEU A 127 -15.10 -16.03 16.75
C LEU A 127 -16.01 -16.59 15.66
N THR A 128 -16.64 -17.74 15.93
CA THR A 128 -17.38 -18.54 14.93
C THR A 128 -18.89 -18.50 15.09
N ARG A 129 -19.40 -17.92 16.17
CA ARG A 129 -20.83 -17.96 16.56
C ARG A 129 -21.37 -19.39 16.70
N GLY A 130 -20.53 -20.33 17.14
CA GLY A 130 -20.88 -21.73 17.38
C GLY A 130 -20.99 -22.61 16.13
N MET A 131 -20.61 -22.10 14.94
CA MET A 131 -20.67 -22.82 13.66
C MET A 131 -19.30 -23.39 13.24
N GLY A 132 -18.35 -23.47 14.18
CA GLY A 132 -16.92 -23.55 13.88
C GLY A 132 -16.34 -24.93 13.58
N GLY A 133 -15.17 -24.88 12.93
CA GLY A 133 -14.18 -25.94 12.81
C GLY A 133 -12.79 -25.31 12.81
N VAL A 134 -11.73 -26.10 13.01
CA VAL A 134 -10.36 -25.61 13.29
C VAL A 134 -9.85 -24.60 12.24
N GLU A 135 -10.17 -24.82 10.96
CA GLU A 135 -9.79 -23.92 9.86
C GLU A 135 -10.52 -22.56 9.96
N MET A 136 -11.84 -22.58 10.17
CA MET A 136 -12.63 -21.36 10.33
C MET A 136 -12.18 -20.55 11.55
N GLU A 137 -11.92 -21.22 12.67
CA GLU A 137 -11.38 -20.60 13.87
C GLU A 137 -10.03 -19.93 13.61
N SER A 138 -9.13 -20.60 12.89
CA SER A 138 -7.80 -20.09 12.56
C SER A 138 -7.88 -18.86 11.66
N ARG A 139 -8.73 -18.90 10.63
CA ARG A 139 -8.99 -17.77 9.73
C ARG A 139 -9.59 -16.58 10.49
N LYS A 140 -10.56 -16.83 11.38
CA LYS A 140 -11.17 -15.78 12.20
C LYS A 140 -10.21 -15.18 13.22
N ALA A 141 -9.29 -15.98 13.75
CA ALA A 141 -8.24 -15.49 14.63
C ALA A 141 -7.29 -14.55 13.92
N GLU A 142 -6.88 -14.87 12.68
CA GLU A 142 -6.07 -13.96 11.85
C GLU A 142 -6.79 -12.64 11.56
N GLU A 143 -8.07 -12.71 11.17
CA GLU A 143 -8.92 -11.52 10.97
C GLU A 143 -8.99 -10.66 12.24
N TRP A 144 -9.23 -11.27 13.40
CA TRP A 144 -9.34 -10.52 14.65
C TRP A 144 -7.98 -10.00 15.14
N ALA A 145 -6.87 -10.67 14.84
CA ALA A 145 -5.53 -10.17 15.12
C ALA A 145 -5.21 -8.92 14.28
N SER A 146 -5.56 -8.95 12.99
CA SER A 146 -5.49 -7.77 12.12
C SER A 146 -6.33 -6.61 12.68
N GLN A 147 -7.60 -6.86 13.02
CA GLN A 147 -8.48 -5.84 13.60
C GLN A 147 -7.92 -5.27 14.91
N LEU A 148 -7.38 -6.13 15.78
CA LEU A 148 -6.74 -5.71 17.03
C LEU A 148 -5.56 -4.75 16.76
N GLN A 149 -4.69 -5.07 15.81
CA GLN A 149 -3.58 -4.19 15.42
C GLN A 149 -4.09 -2.88 14.82
N CYS A 150 -4.96 -2.94 13.82
CA CYS A 150 -5.48 -1.78 13.11
C CYS A 150 -6.30 -0.85 14.00
N TRP A 151 -7.12 -1.37 14.93
CA TRP A 151 -7.86 -0.54 15.88
C TRP A 151 -6.95 0.08 16.94
N SER A 152 -5.85 -0.58 17.30
CA SER A 152 -4.80 0.03 18.14
C SER A 152 -4.13 1.19 17.41
N LEU A 153 -3.79 1.01 16.13
CA LEU A 153 -3.25 2.08 15.28
C LEU A 153 -4.23 3.24 15.11
N GLN A 154 -5.52 2.96 14.94
CA GLN A 154 -6.56 3.99 14.86
C GLN A 154 -6.67 4.80 16.15
N LEU A 155 -6.61 4.15 17.32
CA LEU A 155 -6.60 4.86 18.60
C LEU A 155 -5.34 5.73 18.73
N ILE A 156 -4.16 5.21 18.38
CA ILE A 156 -2.91 6.00 18.36
C ILE A 156 -3.03 7.19 17.40
N ASN A 157 -3.70 7.00 16.25
CA ASN A 157 -3.93 8.05 15.28
C ASN A 157 -4.75 9.22 15.85
N CYS A 158 -5.74 8.95 16.72
CA CYS A 158 -6.46 10.00 17.46
C CYS A 158 -5.51 10.87 18.30
N PHE A 159 -4.49 10.27 18.93
CA PHE A 159 -3.45 11.02 19.66
C PHE A 159 -2.48 11.72 18.72
N ALA A 160 -2.13 11.13 17.58
CA ALA A 160 -1.16 11.67 16.62
C ALA A 160 -1.58 13.02 16.02
N PHE A 161 -2.89 13.32 15.98
CA PHE A 161 -3.40 14.65 15.59
C PHE A 161 -3.02 15.77 16.56
N LYS A 162 -2.54 15.45 17.77
CA LYS A 162 -2.15 16.44 18.78
C LYS A 162 -0.61 16.43 18.93
N PRO A 163 0.08 17.54 18.66
CA PRO A 163 1.55 17.60 18.64
C PRO A 163 2.24 17.15 19.93
N GLU A 164 1.59 17.33 21.09
CA GLU A 164 2.11 16.97 22.40
C GLU A 164 2.42 15.46 22.55
N PHE A 165 1.70 14.59 21.85
CA PHE A 165 1.91 13.14 21.92
C PHE A 165 2.93 12.62 20.91
N LEU A 166 3.35 13.43 19.93
CA LEU A 166 4.26 12.98 18.88
C LEU A 166 5.61 12.53 19.40
N SER A 167 6.10 13.11 20.50
CA SER A 167 7.37 12.69 21.13
C SER A 167 7.34 11.24 21.64
N ILE A 168 6.17 10.75 22.05
CA ILE A 168 5.95 9.37 22.51
C ILE A 168 5.73 8.46 21.31
N ILE A 169 4.92 8.89 20.34
CA ILE A 169 4.56 8.12 19.13
C ILE A 169 5.79 7.94 18.22
N CYS A 170 6.64 8.95 18.08
CA CYS A 170 7.79 8.91 17.16
C CYS A 170 9.04 8.25 17.76
N LYS A 171 8.88 7.48 18.85
CA LYS A 171 9.97 6.65 19.39
C LYS A 171 10.43 5.63 18.34
N PRO A 172 11.74 5.46 18.10
CA PRO A 172 12.25 4.63 17.02
C PRO A 172 11.74 3.18 17.05
N GLU A 173 11.57 2.59 18.24
CA GLU A 173 11.16 1.20 18.42
C GLU A 173 9.77 0.89 17.85
N PHE A 174 8.89 1.90 17.83
CA PHE A 174 7.55 1.81 17.25
C PHE A 174 7.53 2.33 15.81
N LEU A 175 8.11 3.50 15.58
CA LEU A 175 8.03 4.23 14.32
C LEU A 175 8.54 3.40 13.12
N VAL A 176 9.66 2.68 13.28
CA VAL A 176 10.25 1.87 12.19
C VAL A 176 9.41 0.64 11.82
N LYS A 177 8.49 0.20 12.70
CA LYS A 177 7.62 -0.95 12.44
C LYS A 177 6.35 -0.58 11.69
N LEU A 178 5.95 0.69 11.69
CA LEU A 178 4.69 1.13 11.08
C LEU A 178 4.51 0.70 9.62
N PRO A 179 5.52 0.79 8.72
CA PRO A 179 5.32 0.36 7.35
C PRO A 179 4.96 -1.13 7.20
N GLY A 180 5.41 -1.98 8.13
CA GLY A 180 5.11 -3.40 8.16
C GLY A 180 3.76 -3.74 8.79
N MET A 181 3.11 -2.79 9.48
CA MET A 181 1.78 -3.00 10.07
C MET A 181 0.69 -2.70 9.02
N TRP A 182 0.59 -3.55 8.01
CA TRP A 182 -0.25 -3.30 6.83
C TRP A 182 -1.68 -3.85 6.93
N GLY A 183 -2.03 -4.57 7.99
CA GLY A 183 -3.39 -5.08 8.23
C GLY A 183 -3.78 -6.33 7.44
N GLY A 184 -2.96 -6.79 6.49
CA GLY A 184 -3.27 -7.97 5.67
C GLY A 184 -4.41 -7.71 4.68
N LEU A 185 -4.81 -8.75 3.94
CA LEU A 185 -5.86 -8.65 2.92
C LEU A 185 -7.28 -8.56 3.47
N VAL A 186 -7.49 -8.83 4.77
CA VAL A 186 -8.84 -9.00 5.35
C VAL A 186 -9.44 -7.67 5.83
N ASN A 187 -8.63 -6.61 5.98
CA ASN A 187 -9.06 -5.35 6.59
C ASN A 187 -8.95 -4.17 5.61
N GLU A 188 -9.70 -4.26 4.50
CA GLU A 188 -9.70 -3.30 3.38
C GLU A 188 -9.98 -1.85 3.80
N ASN A 189 -10.75 -1.65 4.88
CA ASN A 189 -11.17 -0.31 5.32
C ASN A 189 -10.16 0.42 6.23
N SER A 190 -9.03 -0.20 6.56
CA SER A 190 -8.03 0.41 7.45
C SER A 190 -6.76 0.80 6.70
N PRO A 191 -6.35 2.08 6.75
CA PRO A 191 -5.04 2.49 6.23
C PRO A 191 -3.88 2.03 7.13
N ALA A 192 -4.17 1.31 8.22
CA ALA A 192 -3.21 0.68 9.12
C ALA A 192 -1.99 1.60 9.42
N GLY A 193 -0.77 1.09 9.31
CA GLY A 193 0.44 1.83 9.63
C GLY A 193 0.71 3.02 8.70
N ILE A 194 0.32 2.95 7.42
CA ILE A 194 0.53 4.06 6.48
C ILE A 194 -0.37 5.26 6.81
N GLY A 195 -1.59 5.01 7.28
CA GLY A 195 -2.49 6.05 7.77
C GLY A 195 -1.92 6.82 8.95
N LEU A 196 -1.33 6.11 9.92
CA LEU A 196 -0.67 6.75 11.06
C LEU A 196 0.59 7.52 10.63
N LEU A 197 1.41 6.96 9.72
CA LEU A 197 2.56 7.67 9.15
C LEU A 197 2.16 8.97 8.46
N ARG A 198 1.03 8.96 7.72
CA ARG A 198 0.49 10.16 7.10
C ARG A 198 0.15 11.23 8.13
N THR A 199 -0.55 10.88 9.21
CA THR A 199 -0.86 11.84 10.29
C THR A 199 0.41 12.36 10.95
N ILE A 200 1.41 11.51 11.19
CA ILE A 200 2.72 11.93 11.73
C ILE A 200 3.41 12.93 10.79
N CYS A 201 3.46 12.64 9.49
CA CYS A 201 4.07 13.50 8.46
C CYS A 201 3.31 14.82 8.23
N HIS A 202 2.05 14.91 8.66
CA HIS A 202 1.31 16.17 8.62
C HIS A 202 1.93 17.22 9.57
N HIS A 203 2.57 16.77 10.65
CA HIS A 203 3.24 17.63 11.62
C HIS A 203 4.73 17.77 11.33
N LYS A 204 5.25 19.00 11.45
CA LYS A 204 6.68 19.32 11.25
C LYS A 204 7.62 18.45 12.11
N ILE A 205 7.27 18.22 13.37
CA ILE A 205 8.06 17.37 14.28
C ILE A 205 8.10 15.94 13.77
N GLY A 206 6.94 15.39 13.38
CA GLY A 206 6.82 14.03 12.85
C GLY A 206 7.62 13.83 11.56
N ARG A 207 7.59 14.79 10.62
CA ARG A 207 8.45 14.77 9.42
C ARG A 207 9.93 14.62 9.77
N GLY A 208 10.39 15.36 10.78
CA GLY A 208 11.77 15.25 11.27
C GLY A 208 12.14 13.84 11.71
N HIS A 209 11.26 13.17 12.47
CA HIS A 209 11.48 11.79 12.90
C HIS A 209 11.45 10.79 11.75
N VAL A 210 10.48 10.92 10.83
CA VAL A 210 10.35 10.04 9.65
C VAL A 210 11.56 10.18 8.73
N ALA A 211 12.01 11.41 8.45
CA ALA A 211 13.17 11.67 7.61
C ALA A 211 14.50 11.15 8.19
N ASN A 212 14.58 11.00 9.51
CA ASN A 212 15.74 10.40 10.19
C ASN A 212 15.76 8.86 10.12
N CYS A 213 14.73 8.24 9.55
CA CYS A 213 14.61 6.78 9.43
C CYS A 213 14.60 6.37 7.94
N PRO A 214 15.77 6.11 7.31
CA PRO A 214 15.85 5.83 5.88
C PRO A 214 15.05 4.62 5.41
N GLY A 215 14.81 3.64 6.29
CA GLY A 215 13.98 2.47 6.00
C GLY A 215 12.49 2.81 5.86
N ILE A 216 11.99 3.82 6.58
CA ILE A 216 10.60 4.29 6.44
C ILE A 216 10.44 5.01 5.11
N VAL A 217 11.39 5.87 4.74
CA VAL A 217 11.38 6.57 3.44
C VAL A 217 11.38 5.58 2.28
N GLU A 218 12.16 4.50 2.40
CA GLU A 218 12.20 3.43 1.42
C GLU A 218 10.88 2.65 1.34
N ALA A 219 10.29 2.31 2.48
CA ALA A 219 8.97 1.68 2.51
C ALA A 219 7.88 2.59 1.92
N LEU A 220 7.92 3.90 2.19
CA LEU A 220 7.03 4.87 1.55
C LEU A 220 7.20 4.88 0.02
N CYS A 221 8.44 4.80 -0.48
CA CYS A 221 8.71 4.73 -1.92
C CYS A 221 8.18 3.43 -2.56
N ASN A 222 8.19 2.32 -1.82
CA ASN A 222 7.65 1.04 -2.29
C ASN A 222 6.12 1.05 -2.28
N ILE A 223 5.49 1.49 -1.18
CA ILE A 223 4.04 1.62 -1.08
C ILE A 223 3.52 2.58 -2.16
N ALA A 224 4.17 3.74 -2.34
CA ALA A 224 3.78 4.74 -3.35
C ALA A 224 3.84 4.20 -4.79
N ARG A 225 4.62 3.15 -5.08
CA ARG A 225 4.72 2.51 -6.40
C ARG A 225 4.01 1.17 -6.49
N SER A 226 3.31 0.74 -5.45
CA SER A 226 2.61 -0.55 -5.40
C SER A 226 1.14 -0.41 -5.79
N SER A 227 0.41 -1.54 -5.84
CA SER A 227 -1.06 -1.56 -6.01
C SER A 227 -1.80 -1.50 -4.66
N ASP A 228 -1.23 -0.85 -3.64
CA ASP A 228 -1.90 -0.63 -2.36
C ASP A 228 -3.03 0.40 -2.51
N ASP A 229 -4.22 0.13 -1.97
CA ASP A 229 -5.36 1.05 -2.02
C ASP A 229 -5.06 2.41 -1.36
N TRP A 230 -4.09 2.42 -0.44
CA TRP A 230 -3.62 3.62 0.28
C TRP A 230 -2.34 4.21 -0.35
N GLN A 231 -2.02 3.88 -1.60
CA GLN A 231 -0.86 4.40 -2.36
C GLN A 231 -0.71 5.93 -2.23
N TYR A 232 -1.82 6.66 -2.33
CA TYR A 232 -1.83 8.13 -2.23
C TYR A 232 -1.32 8.66 -0.89
N MET A 233 -1.54 7.92 0.22
CA MET A 233 -1.07 8.32 1.54
C MET A 233 0.46 8.32 1.62
N ALA A 234 1.10 7.37 0.95
CA ALA A 234 2.55 7.31 0.85
C ALA A 234 3.10 8.44 -0.04
N ILE A 235 2.41 8.76 -1.14
CA ILE A 235 2.75 9.88 -2.02
C ILE A 235 2.68 11.22 -1.24
N ASP A 236 1.60 11.44 -0.48
CA ASP A 236 1.43 12.61 0.38
C ASP A 236 2.60 12.75 1.36
N CYS A 237 3.00 11.66 2.02
CA CYS A 237 4.14 11.66 2.94
C CYS A 237 5.43 12.10 2.24
N LEU A 238 5.75 11.51 1.08
CA LEU A 238 6.97 11.83 0.33
C LEU A 238 6.97 13.30 -0.13
N ILE A 239 5.83 13.80 -0.60
CA ILE A 239 5.66 15.21 -0.99
C ILE A 239 5.93 16.12 0.21
N TRP A 240 5.28 15.88 1.35
CA TRP A 240 5.45 16.74 2.53
C TRP A 240 6.88 16.70 3.09
N LEU A 241 7.56 15.56 3.01
CA LEU A 241 8.97 15.43 3.42
C LEU A 241 9.91 16.20 2.50
N LEU A 242 9.61 16.29 1.20
CA LEU A 242 10.38 17.08 0.24
C LEU A 242 10.09 18.59 0.33
N GLN A 243 8.85 18.96 0.60
CA GLN A 243 8.46 20.37 0.77
C GLN A 243 9.00 20.99 2.05
N ASP A 244 9.29 20.20 3.09
CA ASP A 244 9.83 20.71 4.35
C ASP A 244 11.36 20.92 4.25
N PRO A 245 11.86 22.16 4.36
CA PRO A 245 13.29 22.47 4.25
C PRO A 245 14.17 21.74 5.27
N ALA A 246 13.59 21.35 6.43
CA ALA A 246 14.33 20.64 7.47
C ALA A 246 14.57 19.16 7.15
N THR A 247 13.81 18.58 6.22
CA THR A 247 13.85 17.14 5.91
C THR A 247 14.24 16.84 4.47
N CYS A 248 14.00 17.77 3.54
CA CYS A 248 14.16 17.55 2.10
C CYS A 248 15.51 16.91 1.75
N HIS A 249 16.62 17.52 2.20
CA HIS A 249 17.99 17.06 1.94
C HIS A 249 18.28 15.61 2.39
N LYS A 250 17.56 15.08 3.38
CA LYS A 250 17.74 13.71 3.87
C LYS A 250 17.00 12.68 3.02
N VAL A 251 15.94 13.10 2.35
CA VAL A 251 15.01 12.21 1.65
C VAL A 251 15.12 12.32 0.13
N THR A 252 15.67 13.42 -0.40
CA THR A 252 15.72 13.74 -1.84
C THR A 252 16.17 12.57 -2.69
N ASP A 253 17.33 11.98 -2.43
CA ASP A 253 17.89 10.93 -3.30
C ASP A 253 17.08 9.63 -3.30
N LYS A 254 16.28 9.36 -2.24
CA LYS A 254 15.38 8.20 -2.19
C LYS A 254 13.99 8.51 -2.75
N ALA A 255 13.41 9.64 -2.37
CA ALA A 255 12.03 10.00 -2.68
C ALA A 255 11.84 10.46 -4.13
N VAL A 256 12.80 11.21 -4.69
CA VAL A 256 12.66 11.79 -6.03
C VAL A 256 12.51 10.71 -7.12
N PRO A 257 13.35 9.65 -7.20
CA PRO A 257 13.18 8.63 -8.23
C PRO A 257 11.78 7.99 -8.20
N ALA A 258 11.25 7.70 -7.01
CA ALA A 258 9.93 7.11 -6.85
C ALA A 258 8.81 8.06 -7.29
N LEU A 259 8.91 9.35 -6.97
CA LEU A 259 7.94 10.36 -7.41
C LEU A 259 8.00 10.63 -8.92
N ILE A 260 9.18 10.59 -9.53
CA ILE A 260 9.33 10.72 -10.99
C ILE A 260 8.54 9.62 -11.72
N ASP A 261 8.60 8.38 -11.23
CA ASP A 261 7.85 7.26 -11.81
C ASP A 261 6.32 7.47 -11.77
N LEU A 262 5.84 8.30 -10.84
CA LEU A 262 4.43 8.61 -10.60
C LEU A 262 3.99 9.94 -11.22
N ALA A 263 4.90 10.70 -11.83
CA ALA A 263 4.65 12.06 -12.33
C ALA A 263 3.64 12.13 -13.49
N GLU A 264 3.33 11.00 -14.11
CA GLU A 264 2.36 10.90 -15.22
C GLU A 264 0.93 10.50 -14.75
N ILE A 265 0.72 10.29 -13.45
CA ILE A 265 -0.61 10.02 -12.88
C ILE A 265 -1.52 11.22 -13.12
N SER A 266 -2.68 10.96 -13.73
CA SER A 266 -3.69 11.99 -13.97
C SER A 266 -4.56 12.19 -12.72
N ASN A 267 -5.28 11.14 -12.31
CA ASN A 267 -6.14 11.12 -11.13
C ASN A 267 -5.90 9.82 -10.34
N LEU A 268 -5.87 9.89 -9.01
CA LEU A 268 -5.76 8.72 -8.12
C LEU A 268 -6.83 8.84 -7.03
N GLY A 269 -7.93 8.09 -7.16
CA GLY A 269 -9.13 8.30 -6.33
C GLY A 269 -9.63 9.75 -6.44
N ASP A 270 -9.79 10.43 -5.31
CA ASP A 270 -10.20 11.83 -5.25
C ASP A 270 -9.08 12.84 -5.59
N HIS A 271 -7.83 12.38 -5.69
CA HIS A 271 -6.67 13.23 -5.97
C HIS A 271 -6.57 13.54 -7.47
N LYS A 272 -7.13 14.69 -7.87
CA LYS A 272 -7.03 15.22 -9.23
C LYS A 272 -5.68 15.89 -9.47
N LYS A 273 -5.12 15.74 -10.68
CA LYS A 273 -3.87 16.40 -11.10
C LYS A 273 -2.67 16.06 -10.21
N LEU A 274 -2.62 14.83 -9.68
CA LEU A 274 -1.56 14.41 -8.76
C LEU A 274 -0.17 14.51 -9.41
N GLY A 275 -0.04 14.07 -10.67
CA GLY A 275 1.22 14.16 -11.42
C GLY A 275 1.70 15.61 -11.63
N GLU A 276 0.81 16.59 -11.78
CA GLU A 276 1.19 18.01 -11.85
C GLU A 276 1.72 18.50 -10.50
N SER A 277 1.06 18.11 -9.41
CA SER A 277 1.49 18.46 -8.05
C SER A 277 2.88 17.89 -7.74
N ILE A 278 3.13 16.64 -8.13
CA ILE A 278 4.45 16.00 -8.01
C ILE A 278 5.51 16.79 -8.78
N VAL A 279 5.26 17.11 -10.05
CA VAL A 279 6.23 17.85 -10.89
C VAL A 279 6.56 19.21 -10.28
N ASN A 280 5.57 19.94 -9.76
CA ASN A 280 5.79 21.24 -9.14
C ASN A 280 6.71 21.14 -7.91
N VAL A 281 6.49 20.15 -7.05
CA VAL A 281 7.34 19.91 -5.87
C VAL A 281 8.77 19.54 -6.27
N LEU A 282 8.93 18.72 -7.30
CA LEU A 282 10.26 18.36 -7.82
C LEU A 282 11.00 19.56 -8.43
N GLN A 283 10.29 20.45 -9.14
CA GLN A 283 10.84 21.70 -9.67
C GLN A 283 11.32 22.62 -8.53
N GLU A 284 10.49 22.80 -7.49
CA GLU A 284 10.84 23.61 -6.31
C GLU A 284 12.10 23.10 -5.60
N CYS A 285 12.31 21.77 -5.58
CA CYS A 285 13.52 21.16 -5.02
C CYS A 285 14.81 21.59 -5.75
N VAL A 286 14.73 21.86 -7.07
CA VAL A 286 15.88 22.31 -7.89
C VAL A 286 16.08 23.82 -7.75
N ASP A 287 14.99 24.58 -7.69
CA ASP A 287 15.01 26.04 -7.72
C ASP A 287 15.39 26.68 -6.37
N SER A 288 15.19 25.98 -5.25
CA SER A 288 15.41 26.53 -3.91
C SER A 288 16.86 27.02 -3.69
N PRO A 289 17.09 28.34 -3.48
CA PRO A 289 18.43 28.95 -3.48
C PRO A 289 19.19 28.83 -2.16
N GLY A 290 18.65 28.17 -1.13
CA GLY A 290 19.26 28.06 0.19
C GLY A 290 19.41 26.61 0.66
N THR A 291 20.64 26.18 0.95
CA THR A 291 21.01 24.91 1.62
C THR A 291 20.74 23.58 0.87
N GLY A 292 19.84 23.54 -0.11
CA GLY A 292 19.49 22.31 -0.86
C GLY A 292 20.40 21.97 -2.06
N ARG A 293 21.02 22.98 -2.69
CA ARG A 293 21.90 22.77 -3.87
C ARG A 293 23.13 21.88 -3.59
N THR A 294 23.53 21.73 -2.33
CA THR A 294 24.76 21.01 -1.95
C THR A 294 24.52 19.56 -1.53
N SER A 295 23.25 19.12 -1.35
CA SER A 295 22.93 17.78 -0.82
C SER A 295 22.32 16.82 -1.84
N MET A 296 21.79 17.29 -2.96
CA MET A 296 21.18 16.44 -3.97
C MET A 296 22.25 15.84 -4.89
N SER A 297 22.20 14.53 -5.13
CA SER A 297 23.14 13.89 -6.05
C SER A 297 22.96 14.40 -7.49
N SER A 298 24.06 14.41 -8.26
CA SER A 298 24.02 14.81 -9.68
C SER A 298 23.03 13.99 -10.48
N ARG A 299 22.94 12.68 -10.18
CA ARG A 299 21.99 11.75 -10.78
C ARG A 299 20.54 12.17 -10.54
N THR A 300 20.18 12.49 -9.30
CA THR A 300 18.81 12.91 -8.97
C THR A 300 18.45 14.20 -9.72
N LYS A 301 19.39 15.14 -9.84
CA LYS A 301 19.20 16.37 -10.59
C LYS A 301 18.94 16.10 -12.07
N GLU A 302 19.76 15.26 -12.70
CA GLU A 302 19.61 14.86 -14.10
C GLU A 302 18.24 14.23 -14.37
N GLN A 303 17.73 13.42 -13.44
CA GLN A 303 16.40 12.81 -13.57
C GLN A 303 15.27 13.84 -13.49
N ILE A 304 15.38 14.87 -12.62
CA ILE A 304 14.41 15.96 -12.57
C ILE A 304 14.47 16.78 -13.87
N ASP A 305 15.66 17.15 -14.34
CA ASP A 305 15.85 17.90 -15.57
C ASP A 305 15.27 17.12 -16.79
N GLU A 306 15.45 15.80 -16.84
CA GLU A 306 14.84 14.95 -17.87
C GLU A 306 13.31 14.97 -17.83
N LEU A 307 12.70 14.90 -16.63
CA LEU A 307 11.25 15.01 -16.45
C LEU A 307 10.73 16.38 -16.89
N LEU A 308 11.43 17.46 -16.57
CA LEU A 308 11.04 18.81 -16.97
C LEU A 308 11.15 19.00 -18.48
N ASN A 309 12.20 18.46 -19.10
CA ASN A 309 12.37 18.44 -20.54
C ASN A 309 11.27 17.64 -21.25
N SER A 310 10.82 16.52 -20.66
CA SER A 310 9.70 15.74 -21.22
C SER A 310 8.38 16.52 -21.18
N ARG A 311 8.15 17.32 -20.12
CA ARG A 311 7.00 18.23 -20.01
C ARG A 311 7.06 19.37 -21.03
N GLN A 312 8.24 19.92 -21.30
CA GLN A 312 8.43 20.91 -22.36
C GLN A 312 8.19 20.30 -23.75
N ARG A 313 8.70 19.09 -24.00
CA ARG A 313 8.46 18.34 -25.24
C ARG A 313 6.96 18.14 -25.49
N LEU A 314 6.21 17.74 -24.46
CA LEU A 314 4.75 17.62 -24.57
C LEU A 314 4.09 18.95 -24.98
N LYS A 315 4.54 20.10 -24.46
CA LYS A 315 4.03 21.42 -24.86
C LYS A 315 4.35 21.75 -26.32
N TRP A 316 5.58 21.48 -26.76
CA TRP A 316 6.01 21.72 -28.14
C TRP A 316 5.26 20.82 -29.14
N GLU A 317 5.05 19.56 -28.78
CA GLU A 317 4.28 18.61 -29.58
C GLU A 317 2.80 19.00 -29.72
N LYS A 318 2.25 19.83 -28.83
CA LYS A 318 0.88 20.37 -29.02
C LYS A 318 0.76 21.26 -30.25
N ASN A 319 1.84 21.95 -30.62
CA ASN A 319 1.87 22.91 -31.71
C ASN A 319 2.51 22.33 -32.98
N MET A 320 2.90 21.05 -32.95
CA MET A 320 3.54 20.36 -34.07
C MET A 320 2.50 19.94 -35.12
N PRO A 321 2.81 20.01 -36.43
CA PRO A 321 1.94 19.48 -37.48
C PRO A 321 1.60 18.01 -37.24
N LYS A 322 0.35 17.62 -37.54
CA LYS A 322 -0.11 16.23 -37.36
C LYS A 322 0.74 15.23 -38.17
N GLU A 323 1.17 15.63 -39.36
CA GLU A 323 2.04 14.82 -40.24
C GLU A 323 3.37 14.49 -39.57
N ASP A 324 4.01 15.48 -38.94
CA ASP A 324 5.28 15.27 -38.22
C ASP A 324 5.09 14.36 -36.99
N LEU A 325 3.95 14.46 -36.30
CA LEU A 325 3.61 13.55 -35.21
C LEU A 325 3.42 12.11 -35.70
N HIS A 326 2.77 11.93 -36.85
CA HIS A 326 2.62 10.61 -37.47
C HIS A 326 3.98 10.05 -37.92
N ILE A 327 4.87 10.88 -38.47
CA ILE A 327 6.24 10.47 -38.83
C ILE A 327 7.00 10.00 -37.58
N LYS A 328 6.92 10.75 -36.47
CA LYS A 328 7.52 10.34 -35.20
C LYS A 328 6.95 9.02 -34.67
N GLN A 329 5.63 8.86 -34.73
CA GLN A 329 4.95 7.64 -34.29
C GLN A 329 5.36 6.44 -35.16
N ALA A 330 5.43 6.61 -36.48
CA ALA A 330 5.92 5.58 -37.41
C ALA A 330 7.39 5.24 -37.15
N ALA A 331 8.26 6.24 -36.93
CA ALA A 331 9.66 6.02 -36.59
C ALA A 331 9.81 5.25 -35.28
N ALA A 332 9.05 5.63 -34.24
CA ALA A 332 9.02 4.92 -32.96
C ALA A 332 8.54 3.47 -33.12
N LEU A 333 7.56 3.22 -34.01
CA LEU A 333 7.08 1.88 -34.31
C LEU A 333 8.15 1.02 -35.00
N VAL A 334 8.90 1.56 -35.96
CA VAL A 334 10.00 0.85 -36.60
C VAL A 334 11.06 0.45 -35.57
N VAL A 335 11.49 1.39 -34.72
CA VAL A 335 12.46 1.11 -33.65
C VAL A 335 11.91 0.12 -32.62
N LYS A 336 10.60 0.15 -32.31
CA LYS A 336 9.93 -0.86 -31.47
C LYS A 336 10.09 -2.25 -32.09
N LEU A 337 9.85 -2.39 -33.40
CA LEU A 337 9.96 -3.68 -34.09
C LEU A 337 11.41 -4.20 -34.12
N GLU A 338 12.40 -3.31 -34.27
CA GLU A 338 13.81 -3.68 -34.09
C GLU A 338 14.08 -4.20 -32.67
N GLY A 339 13.55 -3.51 -31.65
CA GLY A 339 13.63 -3.96 -30.25
C GLY A 339 13.00 -5.33 -30.05
N ASN A 340 11.83 -5.58 -30.64
CA ASN A 340 11.16 -6.89 -30.61
C ASN A 340 12.01 -7.98 -31.28
N SER A 341 12.66 -7.67 -32.42
CA SER A 341 13.55 -8.62 -33.11
C SER A 341 14.79 -8.97 -32.26
N LEU A 342 15.40 -7.96 -31.62
CA LEU A 342 16.51 -8.18 -30.68
C LEU A 342 16.08 -8.98 -29.45
N PHE A 343 14.87 -8.72 -28.94
CA PHE A 343 14.31 -9.46 -27.81
C PHE A 343 14.13 -10.94 -28.17
N SER A 344 13.48 -11.23 -29.30
CA SER A 344 13.23 -12.60 -29.78
C SER A 344 14.51 -13.36 -30.15
N SER A 345 15.58 -12.65 -30.52
CA SER A 345 16.90 -13.26 -30.77
C SER A 345 17.76 -13.42 -29.50
N GLY A 346 17.23 -13.06 -28.32
CA GLY A 346 17.90 -13.20 -27.03
C GLY A 346 18.86 -12.06 -26.68
N ASN A 347 19.00 -11.04 -27.52
CA ASN A 347 19.80 -9.85 -27.21
C ASN A 347 18.99 -8.85 -26.35
N ILE A 348 18.83 -9.19 -25.08
CA ILE A 348 17.98 -8.44 -24.14
C ILE A 348 18.50 -7.02 -23.88
N SER A 349 19.82 -6.84 -23.75
CA SER A 349 20.40 -5.50 -23.56
C SER A 349 20.21 -4.62 -24.80
N GLY A 350 20.34 -5.19 -26.01
CA GLY A 350 20.06 -4.49 -27.25
C GLY A 350 18.60 -4.09 -27.37
N ALA A 351 17.68 -4.99 -27.01
CA ALA A 351 16.24 -4.71 -26.98
C ALA A 351 15.90 -3.56 -26.02
N ALA A 352 16.43 -3.56 -24.79
CA ALA A 352 16.24 -2.48 -23.83
C ALA A 352 16.72 -1.12 -24.36
N SER A 353 17.87 -1.10 -25.05
CA SER A 353 18.39 0.10 -25.70
C SER A 353 17.45 0.59 -26.81
N LYS A 354 16.93 -0.31 -27.64
CA LYS A 354 15.99 0.03 -28.72
C LYS A 354 14.64 0.52 -28.20
N TYR A 355 14.09 -0.07 -27.15
CA TYR A 355 12.88 0.46 -26.52
C TYR A 355 13.09 1.85 -25.92
N SER A 356 14.28 2.14 -25.40
CA SER A 356 14.64 3.48 -24.92
C SER A 356 14.70 4.52 -26.06
N GLU A 357 15.29 4.14 -27.21
CA GLU A 357 15.29 4.93 -28.43
C GLU A 357 13.85 5.18 -28.93
N ALA A 358 13.02 4.14 -28.97
CA ALA A 358 11.62 4.24 -29.35
C ALA A 358 10.83 5.19 -28.40
N LEU A 359 11.06 5.13 -27.08
CA LEU A 359 10.44 6.04 -26.11
C LEU A 359 10.86 7.50 -26.31
N ALA A 360 12.09 7.74 -26.77
CA ALA A 360 12.58 9.09 -27.05
C ALA A 360 11.92 9.69 -28.30
N LEU A 361 11.62 8.87 -29.31
CA LEU A 361 10.93 9.26 -30.55
C LEU A 361 9.41 9.33 -30.40
N CYS A 362 8.83 8.44 -29.59
CA CYS A 362 7.39 8.29 -29.43
C CYS A 362 6.76 9.58 -28.88
N PRO A 363 5.75 10.16 -29.55
CA PRO A 363 5.07 11.35 -29.07
C PRO A 363 4.55 11.18 -27.63
N MET A 364 4.64 12.23 -26.80
CA MET A 364 4.23 12.17 -25.39
C MET A 364 2.72 11.94 -25.22
N ARG A 365 1.92 12.26 -26.24
CA ARG A 365 0.46 12.02 -26.27
C ARG A 365 0.08 10.58 -26.64
N SER A 366 0.98 9.83 -27.27
CA SER A 366 0.78 8.44 -27.68
C SER A 366 0.87 7.49 -26.48
N LYS A 367 -0.05 7.65 -25.51
CA LYS A 367 0.01 6.98 -24.22
C LYS A 367 -0.01 5.46 -24.36
N LYS A 368 -0.85 4.92 -25.26
CA LYS A 368 -0.96 3.47 -25.49
C LYS A 368 0.39 2.88 -25.89
N GLU A 369 1.04 3.46 -26.88
CA GLU A 369 2.34 3.01 -27.37
C GLU A 369 3.43 3.14 -26.30
N ARG A 370 3.42 4.23 -25.52
CA ARG A 370 4.36 4.41 -24.41
C ARG A 370 4.17 3.38 -23.31
N VAL A 371 2.93 3.00 -22.98
CA VAL A 371 2.63 1.90 -22.03
C VAL A 371 3.31 0.62 -22.49
N VAL A 372 3.16 0.24 -23.76
CA VAL A 372 3.76 -0.97 -24.34
C VAL A 372 5.29 -0.90 -24.27
N LEU A 373 5.88 0.22 -24.68
CA LEU A 373 7.33 0.39 -24.70
C LEU A 373 7.94 0.31 -23.30
N TYR A 374 7.36 1.00 -22.32
CA TYR A 374 7.79 0.89 -20.92
C TYR A 374 7.63 -0.54 -20.40
N SER A 375 6.49 -1.17 -20.68
CA SER A 375 6.25 -2.53 -20.22
C SER A 375 7.27 -3.51 -20.82
N ASN A 376 7.57 -3.43 -22.11
CA ASN A 376 8.55 -4.30 -22.77
C ASN A 376 9.98 -4.03 -22.29
N ARG A 377 10.32 -2.78 -22.00
CA ARG A 377 11.62 -2.44 -21.40
C ARG A 377 11.72 -2.96 -19.96
N ALA A 378 10.63 -2.93 -19.18
CA ALA A 378 10.57 -3.57 -17.85
C ALA A 378 10.84 -5.07 -17.94
N GLN A 379 10.31 -5.76 -18.96
CA GLN A 379 10.63 -7.18 -19.20
C GLN A 379 12.12 -7.39 -19.44
N CYS A 380 12.75 -6.54 -20.24
CA CYS A 380 14.19 -6.63 -20.47
C CYS A 380 14.96 -6.46 -19.16
N HIS A 381 14.58 -5.50 -18.33
CA HIS A 381 15.21 -5.27 -17.03
C HIS A 381 15.04 -6.43 -16.05
N LEU A 382 13.90 -7.13 -16.05
CA LEU A 382 13.70 -8.36 -15.28
C LEU A 382 14.70 -9.45 -15.70
N LEU A 383 14.81 -9.69 -17.01
CA LEU A 383 15.72 -10.71 -17.56
C LEU A 383 17.19 -10.36 -17.31
N LEU A 384 17.52 -9.07 -17.25
CA LEU A 384 18.85 -8.56 -16.89
C LEU A 384 19.10 -8.53 -15.37
N GLN A 385 18.18 -9.02 -14.55
CA GLN A 385 18.28 -9.03 -13.09
C GLN A 385 18.38 -7.61 -12.47
N GLN A 386 17.64 -6.66 -13.04
CA GLN A 386 17.59 -5.27 -12.60
C GLN A 386 16.18 -4.92 -12.09
N PRO A 387 15.79 -5.40 -10.89
CA PRO A 387 14.41 -5.27 -10.41
C PRO A 387 13.99 -3.81 -10.15
N LEU A 388 14.89 -2.95 -9.67
CA LEU A 388 14.56 -1.54 -9.40
C LEU A 388 14.19 -0.75 -10.66
N THR A 389 14.89 -0.99 -11.79
CA THR A 389 14.56 -0.35 -13.07
C THR A 389 13.31 -0.96 -13.68
N ALA A 390 13.09 -2.27 -13.52
CA ALA A 390 11.85 -2.92 -13.92
C ALA A 390 10.62 -2.33 -13.18
N ILE A 391 10.73 -2.09 -11.86
CA ILE A 391 9.66 -1.43 -11.08
C ILE A 391 9.38 -0.03 -11.60
N SER A 392 10.44 0.74 -11.89
CA SER A 392 10.31 2.10 -12.42
C SER A 392 9.55 2.13 -13.75
N ASP A 393 9.96 1.30 -14.72
CA ASP A 393 9.29 1.22 -16.02
C ASP A 393 7.86 0.68 -15.92
N ALA A 394 7.64 -0.40 -15.15
CA ALA A 394 6.32 -0.96 -14.97
C ALA A 394 5.37 0.03 -14.28
N THR A 395 5.87 0.82 -13.32
CA THR A 395 5.09 1.87 -12.65
C THR A 395 4.70 2.96 -13.64
N ARG A 396 5.63 3.46 -14.47
CA ARG A 396 5.32 4.47 -15.50
C ARG A 396 4.27 3.97 -16.49
N ALA A 397 4.38 2.71 -16.93
CA ALA A 397 3.36 2.08 -17.76
C ALA A 397 1.98 2.06 -17.07
N LEU A 398 1.93 1.72 -15.78
CA LEU A 398 0.68 1.69 -15.01
C LEU A 398 0.10 3.08 -14.75
N CYS A 399 0.94 4.10 -14.62
CA CYS A 399 0.53 5.50 -14.49
C CYS A 399 -0.06 6.08 -15.79
N LEU A 400 0.44 5.64 -16.95
CA LEU A 400 -0.01 6.08 -18.26
C LEU A 400 -1.27 5.36 -18.74
N HIS A 401 -1.48 4.13 -18.30
CA HIS A 401 -2.62 3.31 -18.71
C HIS A 401 -3.96 3.94 -18.29
N ASN A 402 -4.99 3.74 -19.10
CA ASN A 402 -6.35 4.15 -18.80
C ASN A 402 -7.29 2.96 -19.01
N PRO A 403 -7.97 2.47 -17.96
CA PRO A 403 -7.98 2.95 -16.56
C PRO A 403 -6.63 2.78 -15.81
N LEU A 404 -6.33 3.67 -14.86
CA LEU A 404 -5.08 3.67 -14.08
C LEU A 404 -4.82 2.30 -13.42
N ASN A 405 -3.55 1.88 -13.34
CA ASN A 405 -3.12 0.66 -12.65
C ASN A 405 -3.72 -0.67 -13.17
N ARG A 406 -4.25 -0.70 -14.42
CA ARG A 406 -4.93 -1.88 -14.98
C ARG A 406 -4.26 -2.52 -16.19
N HIS A 407 -2.95 -2.31 -16.38
CA HIS A 407 -2.20 -2.97 -17.45
C HIS A 407 -1.62 -4.31 -16.98
N ALA A 408 -2.25 -5.42 -17.34
CA ALA A 408 -1.94 -6.76 -16.83
C ALA A 408 -0.45 -7.14 -16.93
N LYS A 409 0.18 -6.98 -18.11
CA LYS A 409 1.60 -7.31 -18.30
C LYS A 409 2.52 -6.49 -17.39
N SER A 410 2.21 -5.20 -17.17
CA SER A 410 3.00 -4.36 -16.26
C SER A 410 2.80 -4.74 -14.80
N LEU A 411 1.59 -5.10 -14.38
CA LEU A 411 1.34 -5.62 -13.03
C LEU A 411 2.14 -6.89 -12.78
N TRP A 412 2.10 -7.84 -13.71
CA TRP A 412 2.85 -9.09 -13.61
C TRP A 412 4.37 -8.85 -13.51
N ARG A 413 4.91 -8.00 -14.40
CA ARG A 413 6.34 -7.64 -14.42
C ARG A 413 6.76 -6.96 -13.12
N ARG A 414 5.93 -6.08 -12.56
CA ARG A 414 6.22 -5.40 -11.29
C ARG A 414 6.11 -6.33 -10.09
N ALA A 415 5.15 -7.27 -10.09
CA ALA A 415 5.04 -8.31 -9.09
C ALA A 415 6.30 -9.20 -9.02
N GLN A 416 6.83 -9.60 -10.19
CA GLN A 416 8.08 -10.36 -10.29
C GLN A 416 9.28 -9.54 -9.77
N ALA A 417 9.36 -8.27 -10.13
CA ALA A 417 10.43 -7.40 -9.64
C ALA A 417 10.38 -7.21 -8.11
N TYR A 418 9.19 -7.09 -7.53
CA TYR A 418 9.02 -7.05 -6.07
C TYR A 418 9.41 -8.36 -5.39
N ASP A 419 9.09 -9.52 -6.00
CA ASP A 419 9.52 -10.82 -5.50
C ASP A 419 11.05 -10.94 -5.44
N MET A 420 11.75 -10.48 -6.48
CA MET A 420 13.22 -10.46 -6.51
C MET A 420 13.84 -9.59 -5.40
N LEU A 421 13.10 -8.60 -4.90
CA LEU A 421 13.53 -7.72 -3.79
C LEU A 421 13.06 -8.22 -2.41
N GLY A 422 12.32 -9.32 -2.34
CA GLY A 422 11.71 -9.80 -1.09
C GLY A 422 10.57 -8.92 -0.57
N LEU A 423 10.01 -8.05 -1.42
CA LEU A 423 8.89 -7.17 -1.10
C LEU A 423 7.57 -7.93 -1.28
N ALA A 424 7.33 -8.88 -0.38
CA ALA A 424 6.26 -9.87 -0.50
C ALA A 424 4.86 -9.24 -0.55
N LYS A 425 4.63 -8.18 0.24
CA LYS A 425 3.35 -7.47 0.26
C LYS A 425 3.07 -6.83 -1.10
N GLU A 426 4.00 -6.02 -1.60
CA GLU A 426 3.86 -5.31 -2.87
C GLU A 426 3.72 -6.29 -4.04
N SER A 427 4.49 -7.39 -4.03
CA SER A 427 4.38 -8.47 -5.01
C SER A 427 3.00 -9.14 -4.98
N LEU A 428 2.47 -9.45 -3.78
CA LEU A 428 1.16 -10.06 -3.61
C LEU A 428 0.03 -9.18 -4.16
N LEU A 429 0.06 -7.87 -3.85
CA LEU A 429 -0.96 -6.93 -4.30
C LEU A 429 -0.98 -6.80 -5.83
N ASP A 430 0.19 -6.67 -6.46
CA ASP A 430 0.29 -6.63 -7.92
C ASP A 430 -0.17 -7.94 -8.57
N ALA A 431 0.16 -9.10 -7.98
CA ALA A 431 -0.25 -10.40 -8.49
C ALA A 431 -1.77 -10.64 -8.38
N ILE A 432 -2.40 -10.22 -7.27
CA ILE A 432 -3.87 -10.29 -7.13
C ILE A 432 -4.54 -9.39 -8.16
N LEU A 433 -4.05 -8.17 -8.34
CA LEU A 433 -4.62 -7.24 -9.33
C LEU A 433 -4.44 -7.76 -10.77
N PHE A 434 -3.29 -8.37 -11.07
CA PHE A 434 -3.06 -9.06 -12.35
C PHE A 434 -4.11 -10.15 -12.61
N ILE A 435 -4.38 -11.02 -11.63
CA ILE A 435 -5.39 -12.08 -11.75
C ILE A 435 -6.78 -11.48 -12.01
N ASN A 436 -7.13 -10.41 -11.29
CA ASN A 436 -8.40 -9.72 -11.47
C ASN A 436 -8.52 -9.14 -12.90
N GLU A 437 -7.47 -8.55 -13.46
CA GLU A 437 -7.49 -8.05 -14.84
C GLU A 437 -7.58 -9.18 -15.87
N CYS A 438 -6.87 -10.30 -15.68
CA CYS A 438 -7.01 -11.48 -16.55
C CYS A 438 -8.43 -12.05 -16.53
N SER A 439 -9.13 -11.98 -15.39
CA SER A 439 -10.53 -12.43 -15.31
C SER A 439 -11.53 -11.50 -16.01
N GLN A 440 -11.15 -10.23 -16.24
CA GLN A 440 -12.00 -9.20 -16.83
C GLN A 440 -11.67 -8.92 -18.32
N SER A 441 -10.59 -9.47 -18.86
CA SER A 441 -10.15 -9.20 -20.23
C SER A 441 -11.00 -9.94 -21.28
N ASN A 442 -11.41 -9.22 -22.33
CA ASN A 442 -12.09 -9.77 -23.51
C ASN A 442 -11.13 -10.19 -24.65
N ASP A 443 -9.82 -10.17 -24.40
CA ASP A 443 -8.80 -10.50 -25.41
C ASP A 443 -8.96 -11.97 -25.84
N PRO A 444 -9.09 -12.29 -27.14
CA PRO A 444 -9.16 -13.66 -27.64
C PRO A 444 -8.03 -14.56 -27.11
N ASP A 445 -6.79 -14.10 -26.99
CA ASP A 445 -5.66 -14.93 -26.51
C ASP A 445 -5.75 -15.24 -25.00
N LEU A 446 -6.33 -14.33 -24.20
CA LEU A 446 -6.59 -14.53 -22.78
C LEU A 446 -7.94 -15.24 -22.52
N SER A 447 -8.95 -15.02 -23.37
CA SER A 447 -10.31 -15.56 -23.24
C SER A 447 -10.45 -17.01 -23.69
N LEU A 448 -9.52 -17.50 -24.54
CA LEU A 448 -9.40 -18.92 -24.90
C LEU A 448 -9.07 -19.79 -23.68
N LYS A 449 -8.47 -19.22 -22.62
CA LYS A 449 -8.21 -19.89 -21.33
C LYS A 449 -9.34 -19.58 -20.33
N GLN A 450 -10.56 -20.07 -20.61
CA GLN A 450 -11.75 -19.93 -19.76
C GLN A 450 -11.43 -19.99 -18.25
N ASN A 451 -11.68 -18.89 -17.53
CA ASN A 451 -11.88 -18.82 -16.06
C ASN A 451 -10.81 -19.49 -15.16
N LYS A 452 -9.60 -19.76 -15.67
CA LYS A 452 -8.53 -20.35 -14.86
C LYS A 452 -7.38 -19.36 -14.71
N VAL A 453 -7.11 -19.02 -13.46
CA VAL A 453 -5.89 -18.30 -13.06
C VAL A 453 -4.68 -19.05 -13.63
N PRO A 454 -3.74 -18.39 -14.32
CA PRO A 454 -2.55 -19.06 -14.81
C PRO A 454 -1.77 -19.71 -13.65
N ASP A 455 -1.31 -20.96 -13.83
CA ASP A 455 -0.64 -21.73 -12.78
C ASP A 455 0.57 -20.98 -12.19
N TYR A 456 1.32 -20.27 -13.02
CA TYR A 456 2.45 -19.46 -12.57
C TYR A 456 2.03 -18.31 -11.64
N ALA A 457 0.86 -17.70 -11.89
CA ALA A 457 0.33 -16.61 -11.08
C ALA A 457 -0.21 -17.15 -9.75
N GLU A 458 -0.87 -18.30 -9.77
CA GLU A 458 -1.30 -19.00 -8.56
C GLU A 458 -0.09 -19.38 -7.67
N ARG A 459 0.98 -19.91 -8.27
CA ARG A 459 2.23 -20.22 -7.54
C ARG A 459 2.83 -18.98 -6.89
N LEU A 460 2.92 -17.86 -7.62
CA LEU A 460 3.44 -16.61 -7.07
C LEU A 460 2.56 -16.11 -5.92
N VAL A 461 1.24 -16.07 -6.10
CA VAL A 461 0.31 -15.66 -5.03
C VAL A 461 0.45 -16.54 -3.81
N LYS A 462 0.49 -17.87 -3.94
CA LYS A 462 0.70 -18.78 -2.80
C LYS A 462 2.03 -18.52 -2.08
N LYS A 463 3.12 -18.29 -2.83
CA LYS A 463 4.43 -17.92 -2.27
C LYS A 463 4.33 -16.62 -1.47
N GLN A 464 3.77 -15.56 -2.07
CA GLN A 464 3.71 -14.25 -1.42
C GLN A 464 2.70 -14.18 -0.29
N MET A 465 1.59 -14.92 -0.36
CA MET A 465 0.65 -15.05 0.75
C MET A 465 1.31 -15.64 1.99
N ARG A 466 2.17 -16.65 1.82
CA ARG A 466 2.95 -17.23 2.93
C ARG A 466 3.97 -16.23 3.48
N ALA A 467 4.71 -15.55 2.60
CA ALA A 467 5.73 -14.59 3.02
C ALA A 467 5.14 -13.34 3.70
N ALA A 468 4.02 -12.82 3.19
CA ALA A 468 3.31 -11.66 3.72
C ALA A 468 2.29 -12.01 4.82
N TRP A 469 2.24 -13.27 5.26
CA TRP A 469 1.30 -13.74 6.28
C TRP A 469 1.49 -12.97 7.59
N LEU A 470 0.38 -12.56 8.22
CA LEU A 470 0.42 -11.69 9.40
C LEU A 470 1.16 -12.32 10.59
N PHE A 471 1.10 -13.64 10.73
CA PHE A 471 1.76 -14.34 11.82
C PHE A 471 3.18 -14.80 11.52
N THR A 472 3.78 -14.47 10.36
CA THR A 472 5.13 -14.93 9.97
C THR A 472 6.19 -14.65 11.05
N GLU A 473 6.24 -13.43 11.59
CA GLU A 473 7.21 -13.08 12.64
C GLU A 473 6.97 -13.87 13.94
N ALA A 474 5.70 -14.02 14.34
CA ALA A 474 5.32 -14.76 15.55
C ALA A 474 5.61 -16.27 15.41
N ALA A 475 5.30 -16.85 14.25
CA ALA A 475 5.58 -18.24 13.92
C ALA A 475 7.07 -18.55 13.98
N THR A 476 7.90 -17.66 13.40
CA THR A 476 9.36 -17.78 13.42
C THR A 476 9.91 -17.74 14.84
N LYS A 477 9.40 -16.85 15.72
CA LYS A 477 9.84 -16.73 17.12
C LYS A 477 9.47 -17.92 17.98
N HIS A 478 8.26 -18.45 17.81
CA HIS A 478 7.68 -19.48 18.69
C HIS A 478 7.84 -20.91 18.16
N GLY A 479 8.68 -21.10 17.12
CA GLY A 479 8.99 -22.42 16.55
C GLY A 479 7.80 -23.08 15.86
N GLY A 480 6.85 -22.29 15.38
CA GLY A 480 5.63 -22.79 14.74
C GLY A 480 5.79 -22.92 13.23
N VAL A 481 5.70 -24.18 12.77
CA VAL A 481 5.67 -24.65 11.37
C VAL A 481 6.81 -24.11 10.50
N SER A 482 7.89 -24.90 10.43
CA SER A 482 8.59 -25.06 9.15
C SER A 482 7.54 -25.51 8.13
N CYS A 483 7.08 -24.58 7.29
CA CYS A 483 6.47 -24.98 6.03
C CYS A 483 7.50 -25.86 5.35
N GLU A 484 7.15 -27.12 5.09
CA GLU A 484 8.04 -28.08 4.45
C GLU A 484 8.83 -27.39 3.34
N GLU A 485 10.16 -27.33 3.50
CA GLU A 485 11.10 -27.18 2.40
C GLU A 485 10.96 -28.44 1.55
N GLY A 486 9.87 -28.50 0.79
CA GLY A 486 9.63 -29.49 -0.24
C GLY A 486 10.38 -29.07 -1.49
N GLU A 487 11.62 -29.57 -1.56
CA GLU A 487 12.51 -29.67 -2.72
C GLU A 487 13.08 -28.36 -3.30
N GLY A 488 14.40 -28.18 -3.12
CA GLY A 488 15.21 -27.36 -4.02
C GLY A 488 15.93 -26.16 -3.41
N GLY A 489 16.53 -26.29 -2.23
CA GLY A 489 17.63 -25.42 -1.80
C GLY A 489 18.88 -25.62 -2.67
N GLY A 490 18.80 -25.18 -3.92
CA GLY A 490 19.88 -25.15 -4.89
C GLY A 490 20.11 -23.72 -5.34
N ASN A 491 21.16 -23.09 -4.81
CA ASN A 491 21.69 -21.85 -5.35
C ASN A 491 22.26 -22.15 -6.75
N ALA A 492 21.42 -22.08 -7.78
CA ALA A 492 21.82 -22.30 -9.17
C ALA A 492 21.00 -21.40 -10.09
N TYR A 493 21.62 -20.31 -10.54
CA TYR A 493 21.29 -19.75 -11.85
C TYR A 493 21.50 -20.86 -12.88
N GLY A 494 20.43 -21.53 -13.29
CA GLY A 494 20.54 -22.71 -14.15
C GLY A 494 19.18 -23.31 -14.51
N GLN A 495 18.50 -22.68 -15.46
CA GLN A 495 17.82 -23.33 -16.59
C GLN A 495 17.07 -24.65 -16.28
N GLU A 496 15.98 -24.57 -15.52
CA GLU A 496 14.91 -25.55 -15.63
C GLU A 496 13.79 -24.93 -16.48
N ALA A 497 13.31 -25.73 -17.45
CA ALA A 497 12.41 -25.30 -18.51
C ALA A 497 11.14 -24.65 -17.95
N ASP A 498 11.13 -23.33 -18.03
CA ASP A 498 9.97 -22.48 -17.80
C ASP A 498 9.04 -22.67 -19.00
N ASP A 499 8.00 -23.50 -18.83
CA ASP A 499 6.85 -23.58 -19.73
C ASP A 499 5.99 -22.29 -19.66
N SER A 500 6.54 -21.16 -19.20
CA SER A 500 6.04 -19.86 -19.61
C SER A 500 6.25 -19.75 -21.12
N GLU A 501 5.22 -20.07 -21.89
CA GLU A 501 5.07 -19.53 -23.24
C GLU A 501 5.41 -18.05 -23.15
N TRP A 502 6.58 -17.68 -23.68
CA TRP A 502 6.98 -16.29 -23.83
C TRP A 502 5.92 -15.66 -24.72
N GLU A 503 4.94 -14.98 -24.13
CA GLU A 503 4.08 -14.09 -24.88
C GLU A 503 5.01 -13.04 -25.48
N THR A 504 5.36 -13.31 -26.74
CA THR A 504 6.16 -12.43 -27.57
C THR A 504 5.58 -11.02 -27.49
N ALA A 505 6.46 -10.02 -27.64
CA ALA A 505 6.17 -8.59 -27.61
C ALA A 505 5.24 -8.10 -28.76
N SER A 506 4.32 -8.95 -29.20
CA SER A 506 3.43 -8.83 -30.34
C SER A 506 2.14 -8.14 -29.93
N GLU A 507 2.24 -6.88 -29.50
CA GLU A 507 1.11 -5.97 -29.68
C GLU A 507 1.24 -5.31 -31.05
N SER A 508 0.59 -5.93 -32.04
CA SER A 508 0.12 -5.24 -33.23
C SER A 508 -1.33 -4.85 -33.00
N ASP A 509 -1.55 -3.77 -32.26
CA ASP A 509 -2.84 -3.09 -32.23
C ASP A 509 -2.98 -2.32 -33.56
N ILE A 510 -3.16 -3.06 -34.66
CA ILE A 510 -3.67 -2.52 -35.92
C ILE A 510 -5.19 -2.60 -35.80
N GLY A 511 -5.74 -1.67 -35.02
CA GLY A 511 -7.16 -1.61 -34.68
C GLY A 511 -7.68 -0.17 -34.69
N ASP A 512 -8.09 0.27 -35.87
CA ASP A 512 -8.94 1.44 -36.16
C ASP A 512 -8.36 2.84 -35.84
N ASP A 513 -7.37 3.24 -36.65
CA ASP A 513 -7.06 4.65 -36.88
C ASP A 513 -8.20 5.30 -37.67
N GLY A 514 -9.17 5.91 -36.96
CA GLY A 514 -10.07 6.86 -37.60
C GLY A 514 -11.41 7.07 -36.91
N ARG A 515 -11.49 8.18 -36.15
CA ARG A 515 -12.70 8.85 -35.63
C ARG A 515 -13.17 8.42 -34.23
N ALA A 516 -12.62 9.08 -33.22
CA ALA A 516 -13.42 9.72 -32.15
C ALA A 516 -12.47 10.39 -31.15
N ASP A 517 -12.12 11.67 -31.40
CA ASP A 517 -12.11 12.71 -30.35
C ASP A 517 -11.82 14.07 -30.99
N MET A 518 -12.87 14.70 -31.54
CA MET A 518 -12.90 16.13 -31.85
C MET A 518 -14.21 16.64 -31.26
N GLY A 519 -14.25 16.74 -29.93
CA GLY A 519 -15.22 17.57 -29.22
C GLY A 519 -14.62 18.95 -29.03
N ASP A 520 -14.97 19.87 -29.93
CA ASP A 520 -14.69 21.31 -29.80
C ASP A 520 -15.24 21.84 -28.48
N GLY A 521 -14.37 22.49 -27.72
CA GLY A 521 -14.73 23.30 -26.56
C GLY A 521 -14.17 24.70 -26.77
N ASP A 522 -14.76 25.44 -27.70
CA ASP A 522 -14.57 26.89 -27.85
C ASP A 522 -15.87 27.50 -28.40
N SER A 523 -16.72 28.01 -27.50
CA SER A 523 -17.65 29.09 -27.79
C SER A 523 -18.20 29.71 -26.49
N GLU A 524 -17.40 30.56 -25.85
CA GLU A 524 -17.94 31.74 -25.15
C GLU A 524 -17.69 32.94 -26.07
N LEU A 525 -18.75 33.64 -26.46
CA LEU A 525 -18.86 35.10 -26.59
C LEU A 525 -20.25 35.49 -27.15
N ASP A 526 -20.92 36.32 -26.35
CA ASP A 526 -21.81 37.44 -26.69
C ASP A 526 -23.15 37.24 -27.42
N ALA A 527 -24.22 37.59 -26.69
CA ALA A 527 -25.26 38.60 -27.01
C ALA A 527 -26.54 38.28 -26.20
N GLU A 528 -26.87 39.00 -25.14
CA GLU A 528 -27.66 40.26 -25.13
C GLU A 528 -28.96 40.25 -25.96
N GLU A 529 -30.04 40.66 -25.26
CA GLU A 529 -31.34 41.16 -25.74
C GLU A 529 -32.32 40.21 -26.47
N ARG A 530 -33.29 39.66 -25.72
CA ARG A 530 -34.66 40.22 -25.58
C ARG A 530 -35.57 39.36 -24.71
#